data_AF-A0A2V7CLM7-F1
#
_entry.id   AF-A0A2V7CLM7-F1
#
_cell.length_a   1.000
_cell.length_b   1.000
_cell.length_c   1.000
_cell.angle_alpha   90.00
_cell.angle_beta   90.00
_cell.angle_gamma   90.00
#
_symmetry.space_group_name_H-M   'P 1'
#
loop_
_entity.id
_entity.type
_entity.pdbx_description
1 polymer ?
#
loop_
_entity_poly.entity_id
_entity_poly.type
_entity_poly.pdbx_seq_one_letter_code
_entity_poly.pdbx_strand_id
1 'polypeptide(L)'
;ILLLLSGMADNVLKPLMLGRGVDAPMPVVLLGALGGMATGGILGMFVGATLLALGYQIFMSWVATNPDSNAAAPKTDSEETT
;
A
#
# COMPACT_ATOMS: atom_id res chain seq x y z
N ILE A 1 -17.72 -4.49 24.77
CA ILE A 1 -16.47 -5.28 24.71
C ILE A 1 -16.46 -6.21 23.50
N LEU A 2 -17.39 -7.18 23.39
CA LEU A 2 -17.46 -8.06 22.20
C LEU A 2 -17.70 -7.30 20.87
N LEU A 3 -18.54 -6.26 20.87
CA LEU A 3 -18.72 -5.37 19.71
C LEU A 3 -17.46 -4.57 19.33
N LEU A 4 -16.59 -4.23 20.30
CA LEU A 4 -15.35 -3.48 20.05
C LEU A 4 -14.27 -4.40 19.43
N LEU A 5 -14.23 -5.66 19.87
CA LEU A 5 -13.34 -6.68 19.33
C LEU A 5 -13.77 -7.10 17.90
N SER A 6 -15.07 -7.22 17.64
CA SER A 6 -15.58 -7.48 16.30
C SER A 6 -15.23 -6.34 15.33
N GLY A 7 -15.45 -5.09 15.74
CA GLY A 7 -15.16 -3.92 14.90
C GLY A 7 -13.67 -3.72 14.56
N MET A 8 -12.75 -4.20 15.41
CA MET A 8 -11.31 -4.20 15.12
C MET A 8 -10.87 -5.38 14.25
N ALA A 9 -11.49 -6.55 14.43
CA ALA A 9 -11.21 -7.72 13.60
C ALA A 9 -11.59 -7.47 12.13
N ASP A 10 -12.73 -6.83 11.87
CA ASP A 10 -13.14 -6.44 10.52
C ASP A 10 -12.21 -5.38 9.90
N ASN A 11 -11.51 -4.58 10.72
CA ASN A 11 -10.56 -3.55 10.30
C ASN A 11 -9.21 -4.12 9.81
N VAL A 12 -8.91 -5.38 10.16
CA VAL A 12 -7.66 -6.10 9.81
C VAL A 12 -7.92 -7.22 8.80
N LEU A 13 -9.07 -7.88 8.87
CA LEU A 13 -9.42 -8.96 7.94
C LEU A 13 -9.66 -8.46 6.51
N LYS A 14 -10.21 -7.25 6.34
CA LYS A 14 -10.42 -6.63 5.02
C LYS A 14 -9.11 -6.36 4.26
N PRO A 15 -8.08 -5.71 4.85
CA PRO A 15 -6.80 -5.53 4.17
C PRO A 15 -6.05 -6.85 3.94
N LEU A 16 -6.26 -7.88 4.76
CA LEU A 16 -5.59 -9.19 4.62
C LEU A 16 -6.16 -10.05 3.48
N MET A 17 -7.45 -9.92 3.13
CA MET A 17 -8.03 -10.58 1.95
C MET A 17 -7.87 -9.78 0.64
N LEU A 18 -7.61 -8.48 0.70
CA LEU A 18 -7.37 -7.61 -0.48
C LEU A 18 -5.89 -7.26 -0.70
N GLY A 19 -5.00 -7.67 0.20
CA GLY A 19 -3.59 -7.30 0.25
C GLY A 19 -2.71 -8.09 -0.70
N ARG A 20 -2.79 -7.81 -2.01
CA ARG A 20 -1.58 -7.93 -2.83
C ARG A 20 -0.61 -6.82 -2.39
N GLY A 21 0.59 -7.23 -2.02
CA GLY A 21 1.56 -6.49 -1.22
C GLY A 21 1.73 -5.03 -1.62
N VAL A 22 1.78 -4.18 -0.60
CA VAL A 22 2.09 -2.77 -0.76
C VAL A 22 3.60 -2.62 -0.88
N ASP A 23 4.11 -2.44 -2.09
CA ASP A 23 5.49 -1.95 -2.31
C ASP A 23 5.56 -0.45 -1.96
N ALA A 24 5.25 -0.09 -0.71
CA ALA A 24 5.48 1.26 -0.23
C ALA A 24 7.00 1.44 -0.06
N PRO A 25 7.64 2.35 -0.80
CA PRO A 25 9.07 2.56 -0.72
C PRO A 25 9.43 3.08 0.68
N MET A 26 10.47 2.47 1.27
CA MET A 26 10.94 2.71 2.64
C MET A 26 11.02 4.20 3.07
N PRO A 27 11.42 5.16 2.21
CA PRO A 27 11.44 6.58 2.57
C PRO A 27 10.08 7.15 2.97
N VAL A 28 9.00 6.70 2.33
CA VAL A 28 7.63 7.16 2.62
C VAL A 28 7.21 6.75 4.02
N VAL A 29 7.55 5.53 4.42
CA VAL A 29 7.27 5.00 5.77
C VAL A 29 8.05 5.78 6.83
N LEU A 30 9.32 6.09 6.55
CA LEU A 30 10.17 6.86 7.46
C LEU A 30 9.68 8.29 7.65
N LEU A 31 9.25 8.96 6.56
CA LEU A 31 8.63 10.29 6.65
C LEU A 31 7.34 10.25 7.47
N GLY A 32 6.51 9.23 7.27
CA GLY A 32 5.28 9.03 8.05
C GLY A 32 5.57 8.80 9.53
N ALA A 33 6.57 8.00 9.85
CA ALA A 33 6.98 7.75 11.23
C ALA A 33 7.54 9.02 11.90
N LEU A 34 8.39 9.78 11.19
CA LEU A 34 9.02 10.98 11.74
C LEU A 34 7.99 12.11 11.96
N GLY A 35 7.10 12.34 10.99
CA GLY A 35 6.00 13.31 11.12
C GLY A 35 4.96 12.88 12.16
N GLY A 36 4.70 11.58 12.25
CA GLY A 36 3.89 10.97 13.30
C GLY A 36 4.49 11.16 14.68
N MET A 37 5.80 10.95 14.83
CA MET A 37 6.52 11.18 16.09
C MET A 37 6.39 12.63 16.54
N ALA A 38 6.57 13.58 15.62
CA ALA A 38 6.52 15.00 15.93
C ALA A 38 5.13 15.48 16.41
N THR A 39 4.06 14.81 15.97
CA THR A 39 2.68 15.20 16.27
C THR A 39 2.07 14.44 17.45
N GLY A 40 2.35 13.14 17.56
CA GLY A 40 1.71 12.24 18.54
C GLY A 40 2.67 11.30 19.26
N GLY A 41 3.98 11.56 19.21
CA GLY A 41 5.01 10.73 19.85
C GLY A 41 5.03 9.30 19.31
N ILE A 42 5.23 8.32 20.20
CA ILE A 42 5.36 6.91 19.81
C ILE A 42 4.11 6.37 19.10
N LEU A 43 2.90 6.74 19.53
CA LEU A 43 1.66 6.30 18.87
C LEU A 43 1.56 6.90 17.47
N GLY A 44 1.96 8.15 17.32
CA GLY A 44 2.02 8.83 16.04
C GLY A 44 2.97 8.16 15.06
N MET A 45 4.07 7.55 15.49
CA MET A 45 4.96 6.80 14.58
C MET A 45 4.23 5.66 13.84
N PHE A 46 3.43 4.89 14.56
CA PHE A 46 2.68 3.79 13.98
C PHE A 46 1.55 4.29 13.06
N VAL A 47 0.77 5.26 13.56
CA VAL A 47 -0.36 5.79 12.80
C VAL A 47 0.12 6.56 11.58
N GLY A 48 1.13 7.42 11.72
CA GLY A 48 1.69 8.23 10.64
C GLY A 48 2.36 7.39 9.56
N ALA A 49 3.16 6.39 9.93
CA ALA A 49 3.77 5.46 8.97
C ALA A 49 2.72 4.68 8.17
N THR A 50 1.70 4.14 8.86
CA THR A 50 0.62 3.37 8.22
C THR A 50 -0.22 4.25 7.30
N LEU A 51 -0.56 5.46 7.74
CA LEU A 51 -1.37 6.41 6.97
C LEU A 51 -0.66 6.83 5.68
N LEU A 52 0.64 7.16 5.75
CA LEU A 52 1.43 7.54 4.58
C LEU A 52 1.64 6.36 3.63
N ALA A 53 1.90 5.15 4.15
CA ALA A 53 2.06 3.96 3.32
C ALA A 53 0.77 3.63 2.53
N LEU A 54 -0.38 3.66 3.20
CA LEU A 54 -1.69 3.45 2.56
C LEU A 54 -2.01 4.57 1.56
N GLY A 55 -1.78 5.83 1.94
CA GLY A 55 -1.98 6.98 1.07
C GLY A 55 -1.13 6.90 -0.20
N TYR A 56 0.14 6.50 -0.06
CA TYR A 56 1.04 6.29 -1.19
C TYR A 56 0.57 5.17 -2.10
N GLN A 57 0.10 4.04 -1.57
CA GLN A 57 -0.43 2.96 -2.39
C GLN A 57 -1.62 3.39 -3.22
N ILE A 58 -2.58 4.09 -2.59
CA ILE A 58 -3.78 4.59 -3.25
C ILE A 58 -3.38 5.61 -4.34
N PHE A 59 -2.48 6.53 -3.99
CA PHE A 59 -1.95 7.52 -4.93
C PHE A 59 -1.26 6.85 -6.13
N MET A 60 -0.39 5.87 -5.89
CA MET A 60 0.34 5.17 -6.95
C MET A 60 -0.58 4.32 -7.81
N SER A 61 -1.60 3.68 -7.23
CA SER A 61 -2.62 2.96 -8.00
C SER A 61 -3.43 3.90 -8.90
N TRP A 62 -3.72 5.12 -8.42
CA TRP A 62 -4.40 6.13 -9.19
C TRP A 62 -3.51 6.66 -10.32
N VAL A 63 -2.25 6.95 -10.03
CA VAL A 63 -1.26 7.38 -11.04
C VAL A 63 -1.07 6.31 -12.12
N ALA A 64 -0.95 5.03 -11.73
CA ALA A 64 -0.77 3.91 -12.65
C ALA A 64 -2.01 3.57 -13.49
N THR A 65 -3.20 4.03 -13.08
CA THR A 65 -4.45 3.88 -13.85
C THR A 65 -4.51 4.86 -15.02
N ASN A 66 -3.53 5.76 -15.19
CA ASN A 66 -3.36 6.51 -16.43
C ASN A 66 -2.78 5.60 -17.52
N PRO A 67 -3.39 5.55 -18.73
CA PRO A 67 -3.14 4.52 -19.76
C PRO A 67 -1.74 4.49 -20.41
N ASP A 68 -0.76 5.23 -19.89
CA ASP A 68 0.57 5.34 -20.50
C ASP A 68 1.58 4.31 -19.98
N SER A 69 1.18 3.42 -19.06
CA SER A 69 2.09 2.42 -18.45
C SER A 69 1.92 0.98 -18.93
N ASN A 70 1.18 0.74 -20.03
CA ASN A 70 1.16 -0.58 -20.67
C ASN A 70 1.76 -0.56 -22.09
N ALA A 71 3.02 -0.13 -22.18
CA ALA A 71 3.92 -0.52 -23.26
C ALA A 71 5.01 -1.46 -22.74
N ALA A 72 4.66 -2.38 -21.84
CA ALA A 72 5.42 -3.61 -21.68
C ALA A 72 5.02 -4.54 -22.84
N ALA A 73 5.84 -4.47 -23.88
CA ALA A 73 5.81 -5.19 -25.15
C ALA A 73 4.94 -6.47 -25.20
N PRO A 74 4.02 -6.59 -26.18
CA PRO A 74 3.50 -7.87 -26.60
C PRO A 74 4.56 -8.56 -27.45
N LYS A 75 5.09 -9.69 -27.00
CA LYS A 75 5.66 -10.73 -27.88
C LYS A 75 5.29 -12.09 -27.33
N THR A 76 4.03 -12.44 -27.53
CA THR A 76 3.74 -13.80 -27.99
C THR A 76 4.33 -13.87 -29.38
N ASP A 77 5.29 -14.76 -29.59
CA ASP A 77 5.38 -15.56 -30.81
C ASP A 77 6.10 -16.86 -30.43
N SER A 78 5.32 -17.93 -30.48
CA SER A 78 5.79 -19.29 -30.68
C SER A 78 6.54 -19.37 -32.02
N GLU A 79 7.39 -20.40 -32.15
CA GLU A 79 7.92 -20.92 -33.42
C GLU A 79 9.13 -20.17 -34.04
N GLU A 80 10.34 -20.60 -33.68
CA GLU A 80 11.47 -20.63 -34.62
C GLU A 80 11.98 -22.07 -34.73
N THR A 81 11.60 -22.68 -35.85
CA THR A 81 12.20 -23.79 -36.59
C THR A 81 13.58 -24.27 -36.13
N THR A 82 13.69 -25.54 -35.74
CA THR A 82 14.67 -26.54 -36.27
C THR A 82 14.27 -27.94 -35.83
#